data_AF-A0A8T0D472-F1
#
_entry.id   AF-A0A8T0D472-F1
#
_cell.length_a   1.000
_cell.length_b   1.000
_cell.length_c   1.000
_cell.angle_alpha   90.00
_cell.angle_beta   90.00
_cell.angle_gamma   90.00
#
_symmetry.space_group_name_H-M   'P 1'
#
loop_
_entity.id
_entity.type
_entity.pdbx_description
1 polymer ?
#
loop_
_entity_poly.entity_id
_entity_poly.type
_entity_poly.pdbx_seq_one_letter_code
_entity_poly.pdbx_strand_id
1 'polypeptide(L)'
;HTLSHVLFICRFQNGGLRIFRLLLSSGPLSHEEIERRVLLPQKDFRRALPRMVAGGFVSTTELSRSKEYTSETILCLYSINLPRIANILIELAQHTALRVSLRTEHEFGQRKRLIEQRYRVESLIEKHQLKLSQLTAQLENTSEDESVVNLVSQQKESLEALASSITPSEQQQLDSLTSKLAKYVFLKFSGCLRSFCSTTSTVGAPSPSSSSLLFVCELDLID
;
A
#
# COMPACT_ATOMS: atom_id res chain seq x y z
N HIS A 1 -16.08 -0.87 11.93
CA HIS A 1 -15.36 -1.09 13.20
C HIS A 1 -13.89 -1.51 13.07
N THR A 2 -13.50 -2.27 12.04
CA THR A 2 -12.15 -2.86 11.89
C THR A 2 -11.07 -1.89 11.39
N LEU A 3 -11.42 -0.91 10.54
CA LEU A 3 -10.49 0.10 10.00
C LEU A 3 -9.91 1.05 11.06
N SER A 4 -10.79 1.62 11.89
CA SER A 4 -10.40 2.47 13.03
C SER A 4 -9.47 1.70 13.98
N HIS A 5 -9.77 0.41 14.19
CA HIS A 5 -9.00 -0.46 15.05
C HIS A 5 -7.54 -0.62 14.65
N VAL A 6 -7.30 -1.01 13.39
CA VAL A 6 -5.95 -1.32 12.91
C VAL A 6 -5.10 -0.05 12.85
N LEU A 7 -5.66 1.07 12.39
CA LEU A 7 -4.91 2.31 12.32
C LEU A 7 -4.54 2.86 13.71
N PHE A 8 -5.47 2.83 14.67
CA PHE A 8 -5.19 3.30 16.02
C PHE A 8 -4.17 2.43 16.75
N ILE A 9 -4.22 1.11 16.56
CA ILE A 9 -3.22 0.18 17.11
C ILE A 9 -1.84 0.50 16.53
N CYS A 10 -1.74 0.71 15.22
CA CYS A 10 -0.47 0.99 14.54
C CYS A 10 0.11 2.39 14.84
N ARG A 11 -0.73 3.41 15.09
CA ARG A 11 -0.27 4.80 15.31
C ARG A 11 -0.16 5.21 16.78
N PHE A 12 -1.05 4.76 17.64
CA PHE A 12 -1.19 5.24 19.03
C PHE A 12 -1.09 4.14 20.08
N GLN A 13 -0.68 2.92 19.68
CA GLN A 13 -0.61 1.73 20.53
C GLN A 13 -1.98 1.36 21.13
N ASN A 14 -2.02 0.32 21.98
CA ASN A 14 -3.27 -0.08 22.65
C ASN A 14 -3.90 1.04 23.50
N GLY A 15 -3.08 1.96 24.03
CA GLY A 15 -3.56 3.08 24.86
C GLY A 15 -4.47 4.05 24.11
N GLY A 16 -4.05 4.51 22.92
CA GLY A 16 -4.86 5.44 22.13
C GLY A 16 -6.18 4.83 21.65
N LEU A 17 -6.18 3.54 21.30
CA LEU A 17 -7.40 2.83 20.92
C LEU A 17 -8.43 2.79 22.06
N ARG A 18 -7.98 2.58 23.31
CA ARG A 18 -8.88 2.56 24.48
C ARG A 18 -9.53 3.93 24.70
N ILE A 19 -8.74 5.01 24.61
CA ILE A 19 -9.26 6.39 24.69
C ILE A 19 -10.27 6.64 23.57
N PHE A 20 -9.94 6.24 22.35
CA PHE A 20 -10.81 6.43 21.18
C PHE A 20 -12.16 5.71 21.34
N ARG A 21 -12.15 4.45 21.77
CA ARG A 21 -13.37 3.68 22.01
C ARG A 21 -14.22 4.29 23.13
N LEU A 22 -13.58 4.75 24.21
CA LEU A 22 -14.28 5.38 25.34
C LEU A 22 -15.01 6.64 24.89
N LEU A 23 -14.35 7.52 24.13
CA LEU A 23 -14.95 8.74 23.61
C LEU A 23 -16.05 8.47 22.58
N LEU A 24 -15.94 7.41 21.77
CA LEU A 24 -17.00 7.00 20.85
C LEU A 24 -18.25 6.49 21.57
N SER A 25 -18.10 5.76 22.67
CA SER A 25 -19.24 5.17 23.39
C SER A 25 -19.88 6.14 24.40
N SER A 26 -19.07 6.98 25.04
CA SER A 26 -19.51 7.85 26.14
C SER A 26 -19.82 9.28 25.71
N GLY A 27 -19.41 9.68 24.50
CA GLY A 27 -19.56 11.05 24.01
C GLY A 27 -18.46 12.00 24.51
N PRO A 28 -18.70 13.33 24.50
CA PRO A 28 -17.71 14.32 24.91
C PRO A 28 -17.41 14.22 26.41
N LEU A 29 -16.14 14.08 26.77
CA LEU A 29 -15.69 13.92 28.16
C LEU A 29 -14.59 14.91 28.52
N SER A 30 -14.50 15.27 29.81
CA SER A 30 -13.42 16.08 30.35
C SER A 30 -12.12 15.26 30.55
N HIS A 31 -10.99 15.95 30.71
CA HIS A 31 -9.69 15.30 30.92
C HIS A 31 -9.70 14.29 32.08
N GLU A 32 -10.22 14.71 33.24
CA GLU A 32 -10.25 13.91 34.47
C GLU A 32 -11.15 12.68 34.35
N GLU A 33 -12.27 12.79 33.63
CA GLU A 33 -13.19 11.68 33.41
C GLU A 33 -12.58 10.61 32.50
N ILE A 34 -11.86 11.05 31.46
CA ILE A 34 -11.17 10.12 30.56
C ILE A 34 -10.05 9.41 31.32
N GLU A 35 -9.25 10.12 32.12
CA GLU A 35 -8.17 9.53 32.92
C GLU A 35 -8.70 8.45 33.86
N ARG A 36 -9.81 8.74 34.56
CA ARG A 36 -10.45 7.80 35.50
C ARG A 36 -11.05 6.57 34.81
N ARG A 37 -11.70 6.74 33.65
CA ARG A 37 -12.43 5.66 32.98
C ARG A 37 -11.55 4.78 32.10
N VAL A 38 -10.48 5.31 31.53
CA VAL A 38 -9.71 4.59 30.50
C VAL A 38 -8.76 3.54 31.09
N LEU A 39 -8.56 3.54 32.43
CA LEU A 39 -7.75 2.58 33.19
C LEU A 39 -6.38 2.34 32.51
N LEU A 40 -5.71 3.44 32.15
CA LEU A 40 -4.35 3.43 31.60
C LEU A 40 -3.38 4.00 32.65
N PRO A 41 -2.10 3.57 32.64
CA PRO A 41 -1.07 4.24 33.42
C PRO A 41 -1.01 5.73 33.06
N GLN A 42 -0.87 6.60 34.06
CA GLN A 42 -0.86 8.06 33.85
C GLN A 42 0.19 8.50 32.82
N LYS A 43 1.36 7.85 32.81
CA LYS A 43 2.43 8.09 31.84
C LYS A 43 1.95 7.90 30.40
N ASP A 44 1.21 6.82 30.14
CA ASP A 44 0.72 6.50 28.80
C ASP A 44 -0.43 7.41 28.40
N PHE A 45 -1.31 7.74 29.34
CA PHE A 45 -2.42 8.66 29.11
C PHE A 45 -1.94 10.07 28.73
N ARG A 46 -1.02 10.64 29.51
CA ARG A 46 -0.39 11.96 29.25
C ARG A 46 0.39 12.00 27.94
N ARG A 47 0.84 10.84 27.44
CA ARG A 47 1.50 10.73 26.14
C ARG A 47 0.50 10.52 25.00
N ALA A 48 -0.54 9.73 25.20
CA ALA A 48 -1.47 9.31 24.14
C ALA A 48 -2.47 10.41 23.78
N LEU A 49 -3.16 11.01 24.76
CA LEU A 49 -4.23 11.97 24.51
C LEU A 49 -3.73 13.22 23.75
N PRO A 50 -2.63 13.89 24.16
CA PRO A 50 -2.13 15.05 23.41
C PRO A 50 -1.71 14.71 21.98
N ARG A 51 -1.14 13.51 21.74
CA ARG A 51 -0.78 13.07 20.39
C ARG A 51 -2.01 12.81 19.52
N MET A 52 -3.10 12.31 20.10
CA MET A 52 -4.36 12.13 19.37
C MET A 52 -5.00 13.47 19.00
N VAL A 53 -4.93 14.46 19.90
CA VAL A 53 -5.39 15.83 19.64
C VAL A 53 -4.53 16.49 18.55
N ALA A 54 -3.20 16.44 18.68
CA ALA A 54 -2.28 16.99 17.69
C ALA A 54 -2.42 16.32 16.32
N GLY A 55 -2.74 15.02 16.28
CA GLY A 55 -3.02 14.29 15.04
C GLY A 55 -4.41 14.55 14.46
N GLY A 56 -5.24 15.41 15.07
CA GLY A 56 -6.58 15.74 14.60
C GLY A 56 -7.62 14.62 14.79
N PHE A 57 -7.28 13.56 15.54
CA PHE A 57 -8.16 12.42 15.80
C PHE A 57 -9.16 12.66 16.94
N VAL A 58 -8.87 13.63 17.79
CA VAL A 58 -9.75 14.08 18.87
C VAL A 58 -9.92 15.58 18.74
N SER A 59 -11.17 16.04 18.74
CA SER A 59 -11.51 17.46 18.74
C SER A 59 -11.61 17.95 20.18
N THR A 60 -11.06 19.14 20.44
CA THR A 60 -11.18 19.83 21.72
C THR A 60 -12.23 20.93 21.59
N THR A 61 -13.16 21.00 22.53
CA THR A 61 -14.13 22.08 22.65
C THR A 61 -13.90 22.76 23.99
N GLU A 62 -13.58 24.05 23.95
CA GLU A 62 -13.36 24.86 25.14
C GLU A 62 -14.67 25.51 25.55
N LEU A 63 -15.05 25.37 26.82
CA LEU A 63 -16.25 25.95 27.40
C LEU A 63 -15.85 26.82 28.58
N SER A 64 -16.32 28.07 28.65
CA SER A 64 -16.13 28.91 29.82
C SER A 64 -17.29 28.72 30.82
N ARG A 65 -16.95 28.54 32.09
CA ARG A 65 -17.95 28.53 33.18
C ARG A 65 -18.38 29.96 33.58
N SER A 66 -17.55 30.96 33.28
CA SER A 66 -17.81 32.37 33.54
C SER A 66 -17.84 33.19 32.25
N LYS A 67 -18.30 34.45 32.35
CA LYS A 67 -18.21 35.44 31.25
C LYS A 67 -16.76 35.83 30.95
N GLU A 68 -15.88 35.74 31.93
CA GLU A 68 -14.46 36.00 31.82
C GLU A 68 -13.72 34.74 31.34
N TYR A 69 -13.06 34.85 30.19
CA TYR A 69 -12.27 33.78 29.60
C TYR A 69 -10.88 33.72 30.25
N THR A 70 -10.78 33.03 31.37
CA THR A 70 -9.52 32.85 32.12
C THR A 70 -9.18 31.37 32.17
N SER A 71 -7.89 31.01 32.21
CA SER A 71 -7.45 29.60 32.21
C SER A 71 -8.05 28.73 33.32
N GLU A 72 -8.49 29.34 34.42
CA GLU A 72 -9.14 28.65 35.55
C GLU A 72 -10.63 28.37 35.32
N THR A 73 -11.28 29.13 34.44
CA THR A 73 -12.72 29.02 34.15
C THR A 73 -13.00 28.21 32.88
N ILE A 74 -11.97 27.87 32.10
CA ILE A 74 -12.06 27.13 30.85
C ILE A 74 -12.02 25.63 31.12
N LEU A 75 -13.06 24.95 30.66
CA LEU A 75 -13.18 23.50 30.65
C LEU A 75 -12.98 22.98 29.23
N CYS A 76 -12.02 22.07 29.05
CA CYS A 76 -11.81 21.39 27.77
C CYS A 76 -12.58 20.07 27.74
N LEU A 77 -13.49 19.94 26.78
CA LEU A 77 -14.16 18.69 26.44
C LEU A 77 -13.51 18.07 25.21
N TYR A 78 -13.28 16.77 25.26
CA TYR A 78 -12.73 16.00 24.16
C TYR A 78 -13.83 15.19 23.49
N SER A 79 -13.94 15.29 22.18
CA SER A 79 -14.95 14.59 21.38
C SER A 79 -14.34 13.98 20.11
N ILE A 80 -15.05 13.03 19.52
CA ILE A 80 -14.66 12.40 18.26
C ILE A 80 -15.59 12.86 17.14
N ASN A 81 -14.99 13.39 16.08
CA ASN A 81 -15.69 13.74 14.86
C ASN A 81 -15.32 12.73 13.77
N LEU A 82 -16.20 11.76 13.54
CA LEU A 82 -16.03 10.69 12.54
C LEU A 82 -15.79 11.21 11.11
N PRO A 83 -16.58 12.16 10.56
CA PRO A 83 -16.33 12.62 9.20
C PRO A 83 -14.98 13.34 9.05
N ARG A 84 -14.57 14.12 10.06
CA ARG A 84 -13.23 14.74 10.06
C ARG A 84 -12.13 13.69 10.03
N ILE A 85 -12.24 12.65 10.85
CA ILE A 85 -11.26 11.56 10.88
C ILE A 85 -11.25 10.83 9.54
N ALA A 86 -12.41 10.51 8.97
CA ALA A 86 -12.50 9.86 7.67
C ALA A 86 -11.74 10.64 6.60
N ASN A 87 -11.90 11.96 6.54
CA ASN A 87 -11.15 12.82 5.61
C ASN A 87 -9.64 12.75 5.85
N ILE A 88 -9.20 12.86 7.11
CA ILE A 88 -7.77 12.72 7.46
C ILE A 88 -7.23 11.35 7.02
N LEU A 89 -8.01 10.27 7.18
CA LEU A 89 -7.60 8.93 6.78
C LEU A 89 -7.48 8.79 5.27
N ILE A 90 -8.44 9.34 4.52
CA ILE A 90 -8.43 9.34 3.07
C ILE A 90 -7.21 10.12 2.57
N GLU A 91 -6.98 11.32 3.08
CA GLU A 91 -5.84 12.17 2.71
C GLU A 91 -4.50 11.47 3.01
N LEU A 92 -4.36 10.86 4.20
CA LEU A 92 -3.18 10.09 4.56
C LEU A 92 -2.98 8.87 3.65
N ALA A 93 -4.06 8.17 3.29
CA ALA A 93 -4.00 7.01 2.39
C ALA A 93 -3.58 7.44 0.97
N GLN A 94 -4.16 8.51 0.45
CA GLN A 94 -3.82 9.09 -0.85
C GLN A 94 -2.36 9.54 -0.89
N HIS A 95 -1.90 10.30 0.11
CA HIS A 95 -0.49 10.72 0.20
C HIS A 95 0.46 9.52 0.31
N THR A 96 0.08 8.49 1.07
CA THR A 96 0.91 7.29 1.20
C THR A 96 0.99 6.54 -0.13
N ALA A 97 -0.14 6.35 -0.82
CA ALA A 97 -0.19 5.72 -2.13
C ALA A 97 0.66 6.47 -3.15
N LEU A 98 0.55 7.81 -3.20
CA LEU A 98 1.37 8.66 -4.06
C LEU A 98 2.85 8.53 -3.75
N ARG A 99 3.25 8.60 -2.47
CA ARG A 99 4.66 8.45 -2.05
C ARG A 99 5.23 7.10 -2.45
N VAL A 100 4.44 6.03 -2.29
CA VAL A 100 4.83 4.68 -2.72
C VAL A 100 4.98 4.61 -4.24
N SER A 101 4.07 5.21 -5.00
CA SER A 101 4.16 5.29 -6.46
C SER A 101 5.43 6.00 -6.91
N LEU A 102 5.66 7.22 -6.40
CA LEU A 102 6.84 8.02 -6.70
C LEU A 102 8.13 7.30 -6.33
N ARG A 103 8.15 6.59 -5.19
CA ARG A 103 9.31 5.81 -4.78
C ARG A 103 9.54 4.63 -5.71
N THR A 104 8.47 3.98 -6.15
CA THR A 104 8.52 2.85 -7.09
C THR A 104 9.08 3.31 -8.43
N GLU A 105 8.55 4.39 -9.00
CA GLU A 105 9.04 5.00 -10.24
C GLU A 105 10.51 5.42 -10.13
N HIS A 106 10.92 5.97 -8.97
CA HIS A 106 12.31 6.34 -8.74
C HIS A 106 13.25 5.12 -8.74
N GLU A 107 12.86 4.02 -8.07
CA GLU A 107 13.67 2.78 -8.06
C GLU A 107 13.73 2.12 -9.45
N PHE A 108 12.65 2.19 -10.22
CA PHE A 108 12.62 1.78 -11.63
C PHE A 108 13.53 2.66 -12.49
N GLY A 109 13.45 3.99 -12.34
CA GLY A 109 14.28 4.95 -13.07
C GLY A 109 15.77 4.73 -12.86
N GLN A 110 16.19 4.42 -11.64
CA GLN A 110 17.60 4.11 -11.34
C GLN A 110 18.12 2.86 -12.05
N ARG A 111 17.25 1.88 -12.33
CA ARG A 111 17.62 0.58 -12.91
C ARG A 111 17.11 0.38 -14.33
N LYS A 112 16.56 1.42 -14.96
CA LYS A 112 15.93 1.37 -16.28
C LYS A 112 16.81 0.70 -17.33
N ARG A 113 18.09 1.08 -17.41
CA ARG A 113 19.05 0.51 -18.38
C ARG A 113 19.22 -1.01 -18.20
N LEU A 114 19.34 -1.48 -16.97
CA LEU A 114 19.50 -2.89 -16.65
C LEU A 114 18.23 -3.67 -17.01
N ILE A 115 17.05 -3.11 -16.74
CA ILE A 115 15.76 -3.72 -17.10
C ILE A 115 15.61 -3.80 -18.62
N GLU A 116 15.89 -2.73 -19.36
CA GLU A 116 15.84 -2.70 -20.83
C GLU A 116 16.81 -3.71 -21.45
N GLN A 117 18.03 -3.82 -20.91
CA GLN A 117 19.01 -4.81 -21.34
C GLN A 117 18.52 -6.24 -21.11
N ARG A 118 17.94 -6.53 -19.93
CA ARG A 118 17.36 -7.86 -19.65
C ARG A 118 16.21 -8.20 -20.58
N TYR A 119 15.28 -7.28 -20.76
CA TYR A 119 14.17 -7.46 -21.68
C TYR A 119 14.66 -7.75 -23.11
N ARG A 120 15.70 -7.04 -23.57
CA ARG A 120 16.30 -7.29 -24.88
C ARG A 120 16.92 -8.70 -24.97
N VAL A 121 17.71 -9.11 -23.97
CA VAL A 121 18.34 -10.44 -23.95
C VAL A 121 17.29 -11.55 -23.89
N GLU A 122 16.28 -11.43 -23.05
CA GLU A 122 15.17 -12.38 -22.93
C GLU A 122 14.40 -12.51 -24.26
N SER A 123 14.12 -11.39 -24.94
CA SER A 123 13.47 -11.42 -26.26
C SER A 123 14.31 -12.10 -27.35
N LEU A 124 15.63 -12.05 -27.23
CA LEU A 124 16.53 -12.75 -28.15
C LEU A 124 16.57 -14.24 -27.83
N ILE A 125 16.65 -14.60 -26.55
CA ILE A 125 16.59 -15.99 -26.09
C ILE A 125 15.32 -16.67 -26.62
N GLU A 126 14.15 -16.03 -26.48
CA GLU A 126 12.88 -16.56 -26.98
C GLU A 126 12.92 -16.80 -28.51
N LYS A 127 13.44 -15.84 -29.29
CA LYS A 127 13.59 -16.00 -30.74
C LYS A 127 14.52 -17.16 -31.12
N HIS A 128 15.64 -17.32 -30.41
CA HIS A 128 16.58 -18.41 -30.64
C HIS A 128 15.99 -19.76 -30.21
N GLN A 129 15.21 -19.82 -29.14
CA GLN A 129 14.47 -21.01 -28.71
C GLN A 129 13.41 -21.44 -29.74
N LEU A 130 12.64 -20.50 -30.28
CA LEU A 130 11.68 -20.78 -31.35
C LEU A 130 12.37 -21.31 -32.60
N LYS A 131 13.46 -20.67 -33.04
CA LYS A 131 14.25 -21.17 -34.18
C LYS A 131 14.82 -22.56 -33.92
N LEU A 132 15.32 -22.84 -32.72
CA LEU A 132 15.78 -24.16 -32.33
C LEU A 132 14.65 -25.19 -32.44
N SER A 133 13.46 -24.91 -31.90
CA SER A 133 12.33 -25.84 -31.98
C SER A 133 11.92 -26.16 -33.42
N GLN A 134 11.99 -25.17 -34.32
CA GLN A 134 11.71 -25.35 -35.75
C GLN A 134 12.77 -26.23 -36.41
N LEU A 135 14.05 -25.97 -36.13
CA LEU A 135 15.16 -26.74 -36.68
C LEU A 135 15.21 -28.16 -36.14
N THR A 136 14.90 -28.39 -34.86
CA THR A 136 14.81 -29.74 -34.30
C THR A 136 13.65 -30.51 -34.89
N ALA A 137 12.49 -29.89 -35.10
CA ALA A 137 11.37 -30.51 -35.78
C ALA A 137 11.67 -30.82 -37.26
N GLN A 138 12.45 -29.98 -37.93
CA GLN A 138 12.93 -30.28 -39.29
C GLN A 138 13.90 -31.46 -39.29
N LEU A 139 14.86 -31.48 -38.36
CA LEU A 139 15.84 -32.57 -38.23
C LEU A 139 15.19 -33.94 -37.99
N GLU A 140 14.11 -34.00 -37.20
CA GLU A 140 13.33 -35.21 -36.97
C GLU A 140 12.63 -35.74 -38.25
N ASN A 141 12.34 -34.85 -39.21
CA ASN A 141 11.65 -35.20 -40.46
C ASN A 141 12.60 -35.56 -41.62
N THR A 142 13.83 -35.04 -41.65
CA THR A 142 14.77 -35.25 -42.78
C THR A 142 15.97 -36.16 -42.51
N SER A 143 16.11 -36.76 -41.32
CA SER A 143 17.13 -37.76 -40.97
C SER A 143 18.54 -37.50 -41.57
N GLU A 144 19.38 -36.78 -40.81
CA GLU A 144 20.83 -36.67 -40.99
C GLU A 144 21.36 -35.67 -42.04
N ASP A 145 20.67 -34.55 -42.26
CA ASP A 145 21.28 -33.39 -42.92
C ASP A 145 22.33 -32.73 -41.99
N GLU A 146 23.61 -33.01 -42.22
CA GLU A 146 24.76 -32.38 -41.54
C GLU A 146 24.68 -30.84 -41.47
N SER A 147 24.06 -30.22 -42.48
CA SER A 147 23.84 -28.76 -42.50
C SER A 147 22.86 -28.29 -41.42
N VAL A 148 21.81 -29.07 -41.14
CA VAL A 148 20.80 -28.78 -40.12
C VAL A 148 21.38 -29.04 -38.72
N VAL A 149 22.18 -30.11 -38.56
CA VAL A 149 22.88 -30.41 -37.30
C VAL A 149 23.82 -29.28 -36.89
N ASN A 150 24.62 -28.76 -37.83
CA ASN A 150 25.52 -27.63 -37.58
C ASN A 150 24.77 -26.35 -37.19
N LEU A 151 23.63 -26.07 -37.84
CA LEU A 151 22.81 -24.91 -37.52
C LEU A 151 22.17 -25.02 -36.13
N VAL A 152 21.72 -26.21 -35.73
CA VAL A 152 21.23 -26.49 -34.37
C VAL A 152 22.33 -26.26 -33.33
N SER A 153 23.55 -26.74 -33.58
CA SER A 153 24.70 -26.48 -32.67
C SER A 153 24.96 -24.99 -32.52
N GLN A 154 24.99 -24.26 -33.65
CA GLN A 154 25.21 -22.81 -33.64
C GLN A 154 24.13 -22.05 -32.84
N GLN A 155 22.86 -22.45 -32.97
CA GLN A 155 21.79 -21.82 -32.19
C GLN A 155 21.89 -22.15 -30.70
N LYS A 156 22.33 -23.36 -30.32
CA LYS A 156 22.58 -23.73 -28.91
C LYS A 156 23.72 -22.91 -28.31
N GLU A 157 24.85 -22.79 -29.00
CA GLU A 157 25.97 -21.95 -28.58
C GLU A 157 25.55 -20.48 -28.42
N SER A 158 24.72 -19.97 -29.34
CA SER A 158 24.17 -18.61 -29.25
C SER A 158 23.29 -18.41 -28.01
N LEU A 159 22.50 -19.43 -27.62
CA LEU A 159 21.71 -19.39 -26.39
C LEU A 159 22.58 -19.41 -25.13
N GLU A 160 23.62 -20.24 -25.10
CA GLU A 160 24.56 -20.29 -23.97
C GLU A 160 25.34 -18.97 -23.81
N ALA A 161 25.72 -18.34 -24.93
CA ALA A 161 26.32 -17.01 -24.92
C ALA A 161 25.36 -15.94 -24.39
N LEU A 162 24.10 -15.95 -24.82
CA LEU A 162 23.08 -15.02 -24.31
C LEU A 162 22.77 -15.25 -22.83
N ALA A 163 22.68 -16.51 -22.39
CA ALA A 163 22.45 -16.86 -20.99
C ALA A 163 23.62 -16.45 -20.08
N SER A 164 24.86 -16.58 -20.55
CA SER A 164 26.06 -16.19 -19.80
C SER A 164 26.35 -14.68 -19.84
N SER A 165 25.76 -13.94 -20.79
CA SER A 165 25.86 -12.48 -20.85
C SER A 165 25.26 -11.76 -19.63
N ILE A 166 24.41 -12.48 -18.89
CA ILE A 166 23.80 -12.06 -17.64
C ILE A 166 24.79 -12.32 -16.49
N THR A 167 25.30 -11.25 -15.90
CA THR A 167 26.21 -11.40 -14.76
C THR A 167 25.43 -11.76 -13.48
N PRO A 168 26.01 -12.58 -12.58
CA PRO A 168 25.38 -12.89 -11.30
C PRO A 168 25.14 -11.63 -10.44
N SER A 169 25.98 -10.60 -10.59
CA SER A 169 25.79 -9.30 -9.93
C SER A 169 24.55 -8.55 -10.41
N GLU A 170 24.27 -8.55 -11.72
CA GLU A 170 23.05 -7.93 -12.26
C GLU A 170 21.80 -8.70 -11.80
N GLN A 171 21.89 -10.03 -11.72
CA GLN A 171 20.81 -10.85 -11.20
C GLN A 171 20.48 -10.49 -9.75
N GLN A 172 21.50 -10.38 -8.90
CA GLN A 172 21.34 -9.98 -7.50
C GLN A 172 20.73 -8.56 -7.37
N GLN A 173 21.10 -7.63 -8.25
CA GLN A 173 20.51 -6.29 -8.27
C GLN A 173 19.02 -6.31 -8.63
N LEU A 174 18.63 -7.18 -9.56
CA LEU A 174 17.24 -7.36 -9.97
C LEU A 174 16.42 -8.02 -8.85
N ASP A 175 16.95 -9.06 -8.21
CA ASP A 175 16.31 -9.71 -7.05
C ASP A 175 16.14 -8.74 -5.87
N SER A 176 17.13 -7.87 -5.65
CA SER A 176 17.02 -6.79 -4.66
C SER A 176 15.94 -5.78 -5.03
N LEU A 177 15.80 -5.42 -6.32
CA LEU A 177 14.73 -4.54 -6.77
C LEU A 177 13.36 -5.20 -6.57
N THR A 178 13.19 -6.44 -7.04
CA THR A 178 11.94 -7.20 -6.91
C THR A 178 11.51 -7.32 -5.46
N SER A 179 12.43 -7.66 -4.55
CA SER A 179 12.12 -7.74 -3.12
C SER A 179 11.76 -6.38 -2.50
N LYS A 180 12.36 -5.27 -2.95
CA LYS A 180 11.97 -3.91 -2.51
C LYS A 180 10.59 -3.53 -3.04
N LEU A 181 10.31 -3.78 -4.31
CA LEU A 181 9.03 -3.51 -4.95
C LEU A 181 7.90 -4.34 -4.33
N ALA A 182 8.14 -5.62 -4.06
CA ALA A 182 7.18 -6.49 -3.37
C ALA A 182 6.76 -5.92 -2.00
N LYS A 183 7.70 -5.30 -1.26
CA LYS A 183 7.38 -4.60 0.00
C LYS A 183 6.51 -3.37 -0.23
N TYR A 184 6.78 -2.60 -1.28
CA TYR A 184 5.97 -1.42 -1.64
C TYR A 184 4.56 -1.81 -2.11
N VAL A 185 4.43 -2.90 -2.86
CA VAL A 185 3.15 -3.49 -3.24
C VAL A 185 2.39 -3.92 -2.00
N PHE A 186 3.01 -4.67 -1.08
CA PHE A 186 2.36 -5.05 0.18
C PHE A 186 1.89 -3.84 1.00
N LEU A 187 2.66 -2.75 1.03
CA LEU A 187 2.27 -1.49 1.67
C LEU A 187 1.11 -0.79 0.95
N LYS A 188 1.07 -0.84 -0.39
CA LYS A 188 -0.04 -0.34 -1.21
C LYS A 188 -1.33 -1.12 -0.96
N PHE A 189 -1.26 -2.45 -0.88
CA PHE A 189 -2.42 -3.32 -0.64
C PHE A 189 -2.90 -3.29 0.82
N SER A 190 -2.01 -3.29 1.81
CA SER A 190 -2.42 -3.14 3.23
C SER A 190 -3.01 -1.76 3.54
N GLY A 191 -2.57 -0.71 2.83
CA GLY A 191 -3.12 0.64 2.94
C GLY A 191 -4.41 0.88 2.15
N CYS A 192 -4.56 0.28 0.97
CA CYS A 192 -5.68 0.56 0.05
C CYS A 192 -6.82 -0.49 0.15
N LEU A 193 -6.53 -1.78 0.33
CA LEU A 193 -7.56 -2.83 0.23
C LEU A 193 -8.45 -2.98 1.47
N ARG A 194 -8.10 -2.39 2.62
CA ARG A 194 -8.99 -2.39 3.79
C ARG A 194 -9.94 -1.21 3.84
N SER A 195 -9.75 -0.16 3.03
CA SER A 195 -10.58 1.05 3.10
C SER A 195 -11.84 1.00 2.24
N PHE A 196 -11.90 0.14 1.21
CA PHE A 196 -13.02 0.15 0.25
C PHE A 196 -13.94 -1.08 0.26
N CYS A 197 -13.50 -2.24 0.78
CA CYS A 197 -14.24 -3.50 0.63
C CYS A 197 -15.20 -3.83 1.79
N SER A 198 -15.67 -2.85 2.58
CA SER A 198 -16.55 -3.13 3.73
C SER A 198 -17.83 -2.29 3.82
N THR A 199 -18.19 -1.56 2.77
CA THR A 199 -19.43 -0.75 2.73
C THR A 199 -20.48 -1.20 1.73
N THR A 200 -20.36 -2.40 1.16
CA THR A 200 -21.40 -2.99 0.29
C THR A 200 -21.80 -4.37 0.75
N SER A 201 -22.31 -4.48 1.98
CA SER A 201 -23.24 -5.56 2.30
C SER A 201 -24.24 -5.07 3.33
N THR A 202 -25.51 -5.21 2.99
CA THR A 202 -26.73 -4.84 3.73
C THR A 202 -27.16 -3.37 3.65
N VAL A 203 -28.04 -3.05 2.69
CA VAL A 203 -29.46 -2.67 2.90
C VAL A 203 -29.99 -1.94 1.65
N GLY A 204 -31.02 -2.51 1.03
CA GLY A 204 -32.16 -1.80 0.40
C GLY A 204 -31.91 -1.02 -0.90
N ALA A 205 -32.49 -1.52 -2.00
CA ALA A 205 -32.74 -0.73 -3.20
C ALA A 205 -33.59 0.52 -2.89
N PRO A 206 -33.34 1.65 -3.57
CA PRO A 206 -34.39 2.24 -4.39
C PRO A 206 -33.92 2.73 -5.78
N SER A 207 -34.92 2.91 -6.64
CA SER A 207 -34.95 3.28 -8.06
C SER A 207 -34.40 4.68 -8.40
N PRO A 208 -34.22 5.01 -9.70
CA PRO A 208 -33.19 5.93 -10.17
C PRO A 208 -33.68 7.37 -10.34
N SER A 209 -32.91 8.32 -9.82
CA SER A 209 -32.81 9.65 -10.41
C SER A 209 -31.53 10.36 -9.98
N SER A 210 -30.77 10.75 -11.00
CA SER A 210 -29.86 11.90 -11.03
C SER A 210 -28.49 11.75 -10.33
N SER A 211 -27.47 11.82 -11.19
CA SER A 211 -26.16 12.44 -10.94
C SER A 211 -25.05 11.55 -10.37
N SER A 212 -24.53 10.70 -11.26
CA SER A 212 -23.12 10.63 -11.64
C SER A 212 -22.08 10.86 -10.53
N LEU A 213 -21.54 9.77 -10.00
CA LEU A 213 -20.13 9.67 -9.57
C LEU A 213 -19.78 8.17 -9.48
N LEU A 214 -19.75 7.52 -10.64
CA LEU A 214 -19.09 6.22 -10.81
C LEU A 214 -17.58 6.49 -10.87
N PHE A 215 -16.91 6.44 -9.73
CA PHE A 215 -15.46 6.22 -9.72
C PHE A 215 -15.23 4.72 -9.95
N VAL A 216 -15.18 4.35 -11.22
CA VAL A 216 -14.66 3.05 -11.66
C VAL A 216 -13.18 3.05 -11.31
N CYS A 217 -12.79 2.32 -10.27
CA CYS A 217 -11.42 1.88 -10.12
C CYS A 217 -11.21 0.79 -11.17
N GLU A 218 -10.83 1.20 -12.36
CA GLU A 218 -10.38 0.32 -13.43
C GLU A 218 -9.07 -0.33 -12.94
N LEU A 219 -9.20 -1.58 -12.54
CA LEU A 219 -8.09 -2.48 -12.32
C LEU A 219 -7.52 -2.84 -13.70
N ASP A 220 -6.52 -2.09 -14.14
CA ASP A 220 -5.56 -2.66 -15.07
C ASP A 220 -4.65 -3.61 -14.27
N LEU A 221 -5.12 -4.85 -14.25
CA LEU A 221 -4.30 -6.05 -14.07
C LEU A 221 -3.20 -6.00 -15.15
N ILE A 222 -1.95 -5.85 -14.71
CA ILE A 222 -0.82 -6.40 -15.45
C ILE A 222 -0.36 -7.59 -14.61
N ASP A 223 -0.56 -8.75 -15.24
CA ASP A 223 -0.35 -10.16 -14.87
C ASP A 223 -1.41 -10.82 -13.95
#